data_AF-A0A9P6MF65-F1
#
_entry.id   AF-A0A9P6MF65-F1
#
_cell.length_a   1.000
_cell.length_b   1.000
_cell.length_c   1.000
_cell.angle_alpha   90.00
_cell.angle_beta   90.00
_cell.angle_gamma   90.00
#
_symmetry.space_group_name_H-M   'P 1'
#
loop_
_entity.id
_entity.type
_entity.pdbx_description
1 polymer ?
#
loop_
_entity_poly.entity_id
_entity_poly.type
_entity_poly.pdbx_seq_one_letter_code
_entity_poly.pdbx_strand_id
1 'polypeptide(L)'
;CTGAVRAAYVEVFREIIRIAALAGRKATPTAARDLLQNKRFILARDGSLRSSKALFDAHDTLCTTIFEDMPSKFPDQSIWDLVWQAKKHLFLFRDSKDPVVVRECAMHVLDMTKGLTQLPSEVVRSRAVTLVNFIYKNENQNNWLDSQWKIVPAEVSTNSPHDEYIPEVPPYQSFDELMDLIWHEVVWTQCAFFPDNLKPSQQFKKRYPTVGTPTPEVVVEHLKVLVTQLAKTWTSVDKQLAFRSSLFTVYQVLDEFAGHNGDELAVLLENELKQPYIINGYDADLKDPDSWLWPHQLMLDIENPIHHFFTVPRRLQPYRRFLVAAGAQQMQAVEGRVEVPEGRRVGDIETRLLNCFEAQDQHSGFMDVRFKFSSGRQIIAHKFVLVHANEYFTRRFTGVWAEHTTREASDPGVAVIDLSKQEETYEAFYGLLHHFYNDRLIITNGPAIPASEVTEMDSDAKGVDNPDELRDRVQYLMELLQLSNRYETNRLKALIAYEVVSKKMVIHGNVFSVREHAQLAECKDILEHCEKYLRKNLSSVRTYLNGELEVYRGSLRSLTGDVAGAKRVELKEEIEELESNLKVLGELRAEKKR
;
A
#
# COMPACT_ATOMS: atom_id res chain seq x y z
N CYS A 1 61.95 -1.20 -34.79
CA CYS A 1 62.24 -0.63 -36.12
C CYS A 1 61.77 0.82 -36.15
N THR A 2 62.70 1.78 -36.20
CA THR A 2 62.41 3.22 -36.31
C THR A 2 63.25 3.82 -37.44
N GLY A 3 62.93 5.05 -37.88
CA GLY A 3 63.70 5.77 -38.90
C GLY A 3 63.85 5.02 -40.24
N ALA A 4 65.07 4.97 -40.78
CA ALA A 4 65.37 4.33 -42.07
C ALA A 4 65.03 2.81 -42.09
N VAL A 5 65.16 2.13 -40.95
CA VAL A 5 64.85 0.70 -40.82
C VAL A 5 63.35 0.45 -40.94
N ARG A 6 62.51 1.36 -40.42
CA ARG A 6 61.05 1.31 -40.58
C ARG A 6 60.66 1.48 -42.05
N ALA A 7 61.27 2.43 -42.76
CA ALA A 7 60.98 2.66 -44.18
C ALA A 7 61.34 1.43 -45.03
N ALA A 8 62.54 0.86 -44.85
CA ALA A 8 62.95 -0.36 -45.54
C ALA A 8 62.01 -1.54 -45.25
N TYR A 9 61.55 -1.67 -44.00
CA TYR A 9 60.60 -2.71 -43.62
C TYR A 9 59.25 -2.56 -44.33
N VAL A 10 58.68 -1.34 -44.36
CA VAL A 10 57.39 -1.07 -45.00
C VAL A 10 57.44 -1.38 -46.50
N GLU A 11 58.54 -1.07 -47.18
CA GLU A 11 58.73 -1.40 -48.60
C GLU A 11 58.77 -2.92 -48.84
N VAL A 12 59.54 -3.65 -48.03
CA VAL A 12 59.57 -5.13 -48.10
C VAL A 12 58.19 -5.71 -47.83
N PHE A 13 57.48 -5.19 -46.83
CA PHE A 13 56.14 -5.66 -46.47
C PHE A 13 55.11 -5.41 -47.57
N ARG A 14 55.18 -4.25 -48.24
CA ARG A 14 54.33 -3.93 -49.39
C ARG A 14 54.52 -4.92 -50.53
N GLU A 15 55.75 -5.30 -50.83
CA GLU A 15 56.04 -6.25 -51.90
C GLU A 15 55.54 -7.66 -51.56
N ILE A 16 55.67 -8.11 -50.30
CA ILE A 16 55.10 -9.37 -49.82
C ILE A 16 53.57 -9.39 -49.97
N ILE A 17 52.90 -8.30 -49.60
CA ILE A 17 51.45 -8.15 -49.78
C ILE A 17 51.08 -8.22 -51.26
N ARG A 18 51.81 -7.53 -52.14
CA ARG A 18 51.59 -7.56 -53.60
C ARG A 18 51.66 -8.99 -54.14
N ILE A 19 52.69 -9.74 -53.76
CA ILE A 19 52.88 -11.14 -54.14
C ILE A 19 51.72 -12.01 -53.61
N ALA A 20 51.34 -11.83 -52.35
CA ALA A 20 50.25 -12.58 -51.71
C ALA A 20 48.86 -12.28 -52.32
N ALA A 21 48.65 -11.07 -52.84
CA ALA A 21 47.40 -10.66 -53.50
C ALA A 21 47.27 -11.21 -54.93
N LEU A 22 48.38 -11.32 -55.68
CA LEU A 22 48.42 -11.88 -57.05
C LEU A 22 48.15 -13.40 -57.10
N ALA A 23 48.34 -14.09 -55.96
CA ALA A 23 48.13 -15.51 -55.72
C ALA A 23 46.74 -16.09 -56.04
N GLY A 24 45.71 -15.25 -56.20
CA GLY A 24 44.33 -15.71 -56.38
C GLY A 24 44.01 -16.43 -57.69
N ARG A 25 44.99 -16.64 -58.59
CA ARG A 25 44.73 -17.11 -59.97
C ARG A 25 45.45 -18.39 -60.41
N LYS A 26 46.49 -18.88 -59.72
CA LYS A 26 47.15 -20.18 -60.00
C LYS A 26 47.73 -20.78 -58.72
N ALA A 27 47.78 -22.11 -58.65
CA ALA A 27 48.27 -22.87 -57.49
C ALA A 27 49.66 -22.37 -57.04
N THR A 28 49.77 -22.09 -55.73
CA THR A 28 50.90 -21.48 -54.95
C THR A 28 51.16 -19.99 -55.19
N PRO A 29 51.02 -19.20 -54.10
CA PRO A 29 52.04 -19.06 -53.06
C PRO A 29 51.44 -19.15 -51.65
N THR A 30 51.34 -20.37 -51.12
CA THR A 30 51.00 -20.66 -49.72
C THR A 30 51.99 -20.01 -48.75
N ALA A 31 53.28 -19.96 -49.10
CA ALA A 31 54.32 -19.42 -48.22
C ALA A 31 54.15 -17.93 -47.86
N ALA A 32 53.72 -17.07 -48.79
CA ALA A 32 53.51 -15.64 -48.51
C ALA A 32 52.27 -15.41 -47.65
N ARG A 33 51.18 -16.17 -47.89
CA ARG A 33 49.99 -16.14 -47.01
C ARG A 33 50.30 -16.73 -45.64
N ASP A 34 51.02 -17.84 -45.58
CA ASP A 34 51.48 -18.46 -44.32
C ASP A 34 52.42 -17.53 -43.54
N LEU A 35 53.27 -16.75 -44.22
CA LEU A 35 54.12 -15.74 -43.60
C LEU A 35 53.25 -14.66 -42.92
N LEU A 36 52.26 -14.11 -43.64
CA LEU A 36 51.37 -13.05 -43.15
C LEU A 36 50.38 -13.55 -42.07
N GLN A 37 49.96 -14.81 -42.13
CA GLN A 37 48.99 -15.41 -41.20
C GLN A 37 49.63 -16.08 -39.97
N ASN A 38 50.82 -16.67 -40.10
CA ASN A 38 51.39 -17.59 -39.10
C ASN A 38 52.81 -17.23 -38.61
N LYS A 39 53.53 -16.24 -39.17
CA LYS A 39 54.89 -15.87 -38.71
C LYS A 39 55.14 -14.37 -38.42
N ARG A 40 55.11 -14.07 -37.11
CA ARG A 40 55.85 -13.11 -36.24
C ARG A 40 56.23 -11.67 -36.63
N PHE A 41 56.03 -11.16 -37.83
CA PHE A 41 56.54 -9.81 -38.12
C PHE A 41 55.48 -8.96 -38.82
N ILE A 42 54.64 -8.32 -38.02
CA ILE A 42 53.96 -7.07 -38.35
C ILE A 42 54.60 -6.01 -37.45
N LEU A 43 54.98 -4.89 -38.05
CA LEU A 43 55.47 -3.75 -37.30
C LEU A 43 54.30 -3.13 -36.52
N ALA A 44 54.42 -3.05 -35.21
CA ALA A 44 53.49 -2.33 -34.34
C ALA A 44 53.83 -0.84 -34.28
N ARG A 45 52.93 -0.01 -33.74
CA ARG A 45 53.11 1.45 -33.69
C ARG A 45 54.29 1.90 -32.83
N ASP A 46 54.66 1.11 -31.83
CA ASP A 46 55.86 1.34 -31.00
C ASP A 46 57.17 0.95 -31.71
N GLY A 47 57.08 0.41 -32.93
CA GLY A 47 58.20 -0.09 -33.70
C GLY A 47 58.61 -1.52 -33.34
N SER A 48 57.94 -2.21 -32.41
CA SER A 48 58.19 -3.63 -32.12
C SER A 48 57.63 -4.53 -33.23
N LEU A 49 58.18 -5.72 -33.39
CA LEU A 49 57.65 -6.71 -34.32
C LEU A 49 56.78 -7.72 -33.56
N ARG A 50 55.52 -7.86 -34.01
CA ARG A 50 54.50 -8.71 -33.38
C ARG A 50 53.87 -9.65 -34.39
N SER A 51 53.27 -10.73 -33.92
CA SER A 51 52.40 -11.58 -34.76
C SER A 51 51.10 -10.84 -35.07
N SER A 52 50.52 -11.04 -36.26
CA SER A 52 49.18 -10.51 -36.59
C SER A 52 48.11 -10.96 -35.57
N LYS A 53 48.19 -12.21 -35.13
CA LYS A 53 47.33 -12.79 -34.07
C LYS A 53 47.52 -12.16 -32.69
N ALA A 54 48.57 -11.38 -32.47
CA ALA A 54 48.83 -10.68 -31.20
C ALA A 54 48.44 -9.19 -31.25
N LEU A 55 48.02 -8.71 -32.42
CA LEU A 55 47.63 -7.32 -32.65
C LEU A 55 46.11 -7.19 -32.78
N PHE A 56 45.59 -6.07 -32.32
CA PHE A 56 44.19 -5.70 -32.50
C PHE A 56 43.98 -5.02 -33.85
N ASP A 57 42.76 -5.19 -34.36
CA ASP A 57 42.24 -4.45 -35.49
C ASP A 57 42.20 -2.95 -35.18
N ALA A 58 42.93 -2.15 -35.96
CA ALA A 58 43.02 -0.70 -35.70
C ALA A 58 41.76 0.09 -36.11
N HIS A 59 40.74 -0.57 -36.69
CA HIS A 59 39.41 0.00 -36.88
C HIS A 59 38.41 -0.46 -35.79
N ASP A 60 38.78 -1.38 -34.91
CA ASP A 60 37.92 -1.82 -33.81
C ASP A 60 37.89 -0.77 -32.71
N THR A 61 36.79 -0.02 -32.64
CA THR A 61 36.66 1.15 -31.75
C THR A 61 36.85 0.77 -30.28
N LEU A 62 36.38 -0.40 -29.85
CA LEU A 62 36.51 -0.86 -28.47
C LEU A 62 37.98 -1.05 -28.10
N CYS A 63 38.71 -1.83 -28.89
CA CYS A 63 40.11 -2.12 -28.64
C CYS A 63 40.94 -0.84 -28.71
N THR A 64 40.74 -0.01 -29.75
CA THR A 64 41.52 1.22 -29.94
C THR A 64 41.35 2.21 -28.79
N THR A 65 40.15 2.34 -28.23
CA THR A 65 39.90 3.24 -27.09
C THR A 65 40.50 2.68 -25.80
N ILE A 66 40.31 1.39 -25.52
CA ILE A 66 40.75 0.77 -24.26
C ILE A 66 42.27 0.66 -24.17
N PHE A 67 42.94 0.36 -25.29
CA PHE A 67 44.39 0.14 -25.34
C PHE A 67 45.16 1.29 -26.01
N GLU A 68 44.59 2.49 -26.07
CA GLU A 68 45.18 3.64 -26.76
C GLU A 68 46.64 3.93 -26.35
N ASP A 69 46.96 3.73 -25.09
CA ASP A 69 48.28 3.93 -24.47
C ASP A 69 49.24 2.75 -24.70
N MET A 70 48.80 1.69 -25.39
CA MET A 70 49.60 0.52 -25.75
C MET A 70 49.82 0.45 -27.26
N PRO A 71 50.67 1.32 -27.83
CA PRO A 71 50.96 1.32 -29.27
C PRO A 71 51.52 -0.01 -29.78
N SER A 72 52.12 -0.81 -28.89
CA SER A 72 52.63 -2.16 -29.17
C SER A 72 51.55 -3.18 -29.53
N LYS A 73 50.28 -2.91 -29.23
CA LYS A 73 49.13 -3.79 -29.51
C LYS A 73 48.45 -3.51 -30.85
N PHE A 74 48.84 -2.45 -31.55
CA PHE A 74 48.27 -2.08 -32.84
C PHE A 74 49.31 -2.10 -33.95
N PRO A 75 48.93 -2.46 -35.18
CA PRO A 75 49.82 -2.34 -36.33
C PRO A 75 50.22 -0.88 -36.58
N ASP A 76 51.44 -0.69 -37.06
CA ASP A 76 51.95 0.59 -37.56
C ASP A 76 51.00 1.14 -38.63
N GLN A 77 50.75 2.46 -38.62
CA GLN A 77 49.75 3.08 -39.49
C GLN A 77 50.01 2.82 -40.98
N SER A 78 51.27 2.95 -41.42
CA SER A 78 51.64 2.72 -42.81
C SER A 78 51.48 1.26 -43.22
N ILE A 79 51.66 0.33 -42.27
CA ILE A 79 51.38 -1.09 -42.48
C ILE A 79 49.88 -1.35 -42.53
N TRP A 80 49.11 -0.72 -41.65
CA TRP A 80 47.66 -0.85 -41.59
C TRP A 80 46.97 -0.36 -42.88
N ASP A 81 47.42 0.76 -43.43
CA ASP A 81 46.88 1.29 -44.68
C ASP A 81 47.09 0.30 -45.84
N LEU A 82 48.24 -0.37 -45.89
CA LEU A 82 48.55 -1.41 -46.88
C LEU A 82 47.68 -2.66 -46.68
N VAL A 83 47.52 -3.11 -45.43
CA VAL A 83 46.67 -4.24 -45.04
C VAL A 83 45.22 -4.00 -45.47
N TRP A 84 44.70 -2.80 -45.21
CA TRP A 84 43.32 -2.43 -45.52
C TRP A 84 43.07 -2.43 -47.02
N GLN A 85 43.99 -1.86 -47.81
CA GLN A 85 43.91 -1.85 -49.27
C GLN A 85 44.02 -3.25 -49.90
N ALA A 86 44.79 -4.16 -49.28
CA ALA A 86 45.12 -5.46 -49.86
C ALA A 86 44.20 -6.63 -49.47
N LYS A 87 42.96 -6.32 -49.06
CA LYS A 87 41.96 -7.25 -48.53
C LYS A 87 42.34 -7.85 -47.17
N LYS A 88 41.85 -7.21 -46.11
CA LYS A 88 42.00 -7.54 -44.67
C LYS A 88 41.96 -9.03 -44.28
N HIS A 89 41.21 -9.89 -44.99
CA HIS A 89 41.12 -11.34 -44.72
C HIS A 89 42.43 -12.12 -44.83
N LEU A 90 43.48 -11.54 -45.42
CA LEU A 90 44.82 -12.14 -45.44
C LEU A 90 45.49 -12.15 -44.05
N PHE A 91 44.90 -11.46 -43.06
CA PHE A 91 45.43 -11.28 -41.72
C PHE A 91 44.41 -11.72 -40.66
N LEU A 92 44.91 -12.19 -39.52
CA LEU A 92 44.11 -12.63 -38.38
C LEU A 92 44.29 -11.66 -37.21
N PHE A 93 43.90 -10.41 -37.41
CA PHE A 93 43.83 -9.43 -36.33
C PHE A 93 42.71 -9.81 -35.37
N ARG A 94 42.94 -9.54 -34.08
CA ARG A 94 41.94 -9.73 -33.03
C ARG A 94 40.99 -8.54 -33.01
N ASP A 95 39.70 -8.79 -32.84
CA ASP A 95 38.68 -7.74 -32.76
C ASP A 95 37.64 -8.07 -31.68
N SER A 96 36.74 -7.12 -31.42
CA SER A 96 35.71 -7.24 -30.38
C SER A 96 34.61 -8.27 -30.70
N LYS A 97 34.67 -8.96 -31.84
CA LYS A 97 33.74 -10.07 -32.14
C LYS A 97 34.14 -11.35 -31.40
N ASP A 98 35.40 -11.46 -30.99
CA ASP A 98 35.89 -12.56 -30.15
C ASP A 98 35.64 -12.25 -28.66
N PRO A 99 34.82 -13.05 -27.94
CA PRO A 99 34.56 -12.86 -26.52
C PRO A 99 35.83 -12.81 -25.64
N VAL A 100 36.91 -13.48 -26.06
CA VAL A 100 38.19 -13.45 -25.34
C VAL A 100 38.82 -12.06 -25.38
N VAL A 101 38.72 -11.36 -26.51
CA VAL A 101 39.22 -9.99 -26.67
C VAL A 101 38.45 -9.03 -25.77
N VAL A 102 37.13 -9.18 -25.72
CA VAL A 102 36.27 -8.33 -24.87
C VAL A 102 36.55 -8.58 -23.38
N ARG A 103 36.85 -9.82 -23.00
CA ARG A 103 37.31 -10.15 -21.65
C ARG A 103 38.67 -9.53 -21.33
N GLU A 104 39.62 -9.52 -22.28
CA GLU A 104 40.90 -8.83 -22.10
C GLU A 104 40.74 -7.31 -21.94
N CYS A 105 39.84 -6.71 -22.72
CA CYS A 105 39.44 -5.31 -22.55
C CYS A 105 38.90 -5.05 -21.15
N ALA A 106 37.98 -5.90 -20.67
CA ALA A 106 37.40 -5.79 -19.34
C ALA A 106 38.43 -5.97 -18.21
N MET A 107 39.34 -6.95 -18.34
CA MET A 107 40.44 -7.14 -17.39
C MET A 107 41.37 -5.94 -17.33
N HIS A 108 41.65 -5.30 -18.47
CA HIS A 108 42.49 -4.11 -18.49
C HIS A 108 41.80 -2.91 -17.82
N VAL A 109 40.50 -2.70 -18.08
CA VAL A 109 39.72 -1.68 -17.37
C VAL A 109 39.68 -1.97 -15.87
N LEU A 110 39.43 -3.21 -15.48
CA LEU A 110 39.42 -3.63 -14.07
C LEU A 110 40.76 -3.38 -13.36
N ASP A 111 41.89 -3.63 -14.04
CA ASP A 111 43.22 -3.34 -13.49
C ASP A 111 43.44 -1.83 -13.30
N MET A 112 42.94 -1.00 -14.23
CA MET A 112 42.97 0.46 -14.10
C MET A 112 42.06 0.99 -12.99
N THR A 113 40.96 0.30 -12.67
CA THR A 113 40.03 0.73 -11.61
C THR A 113 40.41 0.22 -10.22
N LYS A 114 41.28 -0.80 -10.15
CA LYS A 114 41.64 -1.45 -8.90
C LYS A 114 42.34 -0.49 -7.91
N GLY A 115 41.79 -0.38 -6.71
CA GLY A 115 42.36 0.42 -5.63
C GLY A 115 42.17 1.94 -5.77
N LEU A 116 41.37 2.39 -6.74
CA LEU A 116 40.98 3.80 -6.83
C LEU A 116 40.01 4.16 -5.69
N THR A 117 40.38 5.18 -4.92
CA THR A 117 39.57 5.73 -3.82
C THR A 117 39.01 7.12 -4.12
N GLN A 118 39.42 7.74 -5.23
CA GLN A 118 38.99 9.07 -5.65
C GLN A 118 38.53 9.07 -7.11
N LEU A 119 37.87 10.16 -7.51
CA LEU A 119 37.39 10.40 -8.88
C LEU A 119 38.53 10.16 -9.89
N PRO A 120 38.40 9.15 -10.77
CA PRO A 120 39.45 8.74 -11.70
C PRO A 120 39.78 9.82 -12.73
N SER A 121 40.91 9.64 -13.43
CA SER A 121 41.17 10.44 -14.62
C SER A 121 40.07 10.21 -15.68
N GLU A 122 39.73 11.26 -16.41
CA GLU A 122 38.71 11.22 -17.49
C GLU A 122 38.99 10.11 -18.52
N VAL A 123 40.26 9.71 -18.65
CA VAL A 123 40.71 8.60 -19.49
C VAL A 123 40.13 7.26 -19.02
N VAL A 124 40.22 6.93 -17.74
CA VAL A 124 39.71 5.64 -17.21
C VAL A 124 38.19 5.61 -17.30
N ARG A 125 37.51 6.72 -16.99
CA ARG A 125 36.05 6.85 -17.15
C ARG A 125 35.63 6.64 -18.61
N SER A 126 36.27 7.30 -19.56
CA SER A 126 35.98 7.16 -20.99
C SER A 126 36.13 5.72 -21.50
N ARG A 127 37.18 5.02 -21.06
CA ARG A 127 37.41 3.59 -21.39
C ARG A 127 36.34 2.67 -20.80
N ALA A 128 35.99 2.87 -19.54
CA ALA A 128 34.93 2.12 -18.87
C ALA A 128 33.56 2.34 -19.54
N VAL A 129 33.20 3.59 -19.83
CA VAL A 129 31.96 3.95 -20.55
C VAL A 129 31.91 3.29 -21.92
N THR A 130 33.02 3.29 -22.66
CA THR A 130 33.12 2.65 -23.98
C THR A 130 32.90 1.14 -23.88
N LEU A 131 33.50 0.49 -22.89
CA LEU A 131 33.33 -0.94 -22.65
C LEU A 131 31.89 -1.30 -22.26
N VAL A 132 31.30 -0.57 -21.31
CA VAL A 132 29.92 -0.82 -20.85
C VAL A 132 28.91 -0.65 -21.99
N ASN A 133 29.06 0.41 -22.80
CA ASN A 133 28.22 0.60 -23.98
C ASN A 133 28.38 -0.52 -25.01
N PHE A 134 29.58 -1.08 -25.14
CA PHE A 134 29.80 -2.25 -25.97
C PHE A 134 29.10 -3.50 -25.40
N ILE A 135 29.19 -3.72 -24.09
CA ILE A 135 28.53 -4.83 -23.38
C ILE A 135 27.02 -4.77 -23.57
N TYR A 136 26.39 -3.61 -23.41
CA TYR A 136 24.95 -3.44 -23.63
C TYR A 136 24.48 -3.80 -25.04
N LYS A 137 25.36 -3.70 -26.04
CA LYS A 137 25.07 -4.08 -27.44
C LYS A 137 25.41 -5.55 -27.75
N ASN A 138 26.17 -6.22 -26.87
CA ASN A 138 26.75 -7.54 -27.10
C ASN A 138 26.64 -8.44 -25.85
N GLU A 139 25.49 -8.41 -25.19
CA GLU A 139 25.25 -9.03 -23.87
C GLU A 139 25.46 -10.55 -23.81
N ASN A 140 25.44 -11.24 -24.96
CA ASN A 140 25.55 -12.70 -25.07
C ASN A 140 26.99 -13.23 -25.01
N GLN A 141 28.00 -12.37 -24.93
CA GLN A 141 29.40 -12.80 -25.08
C GLN A 141 30.03 -13.36 -23.80
N ASN A 142 29.64 -12.90 -22.60
CA ASN A 142 30.20 -13.35 -21.31
C ASN A 142 29.18 -13.20 -20.17
N ASN A 143 29.45 -13.80 -19.00
CA ASN A 143 28.69 -13.56 -17.76
C ASN A 143 29.15 -12.24 -17.11
N TRP A 144 28.52 -11.13 -17.51
CA TRP A 144 28.87 -9.79 -17.03
C TRP A 144 28.31 -9.45 -15.65
N LEU A 145 27.39 -10.26 -15.10
CA LEU A 145 26.85 -10.09 -13.74
C LEU A 145 27.75 -10.64 -12.64
N ASP A 146 28.88 -11.24 -13.00
CA ASP A 146 29.84 -11.69 -12.00
C ASP A 146 30.43 -10.48 -11.25
N SER A 147 30.36 -10.50 -9.91
CA SER A 147 30.77 -9.40 -9.04
C SER A 147 32.26 -9.04 -9.14
N GLN A 148 33.07 -9.87 -9.81
CA GLN A 148 34.45 -9.52 -10.16
C GLN A 148 34.53 -8.31 -11.10
N TRP A 149 33.50 -8.04 -11.91
CA TRP A 149 33.51 -6.99 -12.94
C TRP A 149 33.18 -5.61 -12.38
N LYS A 150 34.04 -5.09 -11.51
CA LYS A 150 33.94 -3.71 -10.95
C LYS A 150 34.46 -2.67 -11.94
N ILE A 151 33.76 -2.55 -13.06
CA ILE A 151 34.14 -1.75 -14.24
C ILE A 151 33.10 -0.69 -14.61
N VAL A 152 31.93 -0.69 -13.97
CA VAL A 152 30.86 0.26 -14.27
C VAL A 152 31.04 1.51 -13.40
N PRO A 153 31.17 2.71 -13.98
CA PRO A 153 31.22 3.94 -13.20
C PRO A 153 29.97 4.06 -12.30
N ALA A 154 30.19 4.43 -11.04
CA ALA A 154 29.15 4.57 -10.03
C ALA A 154 28.96 6.05 -9.66
N GLU A 155 27.70 6.50 -9.57
CA GLU A 155 27.35 7.86 -9.13
C GLU A 155 26.57 7.80 -7.82
N VAL A 156 26.84 8.74 -6.93
CA VAL A 156 26.15 8.88 -5.62
C VAL A 156 25.38 10.19 -5.59
N SER A 157 24.45 10.31 -4.64
CA SER A 157 23.67 11.52 -4.45
C SER A 157 24.55 12.73 -4.14
N THR A 158 24.50 13.76 -4.99
CA THR A 158 25.24 15.02 -4.80
C THR A 158 24.34 16.20 -4.46
N ASN A 159 23.02 16.00 -4.43
CA ASN A 159 22.05 17.05 -4.21
C ASN A 159 21.63 17.08 -2.75
N SER A 160 21.65 18.27 -2.14
CA SER A 160 21.08 18.46 -0.81
C SER A 160 19.58 18.11 -0.79
N PRO A 161 19.08 17.43 0.25
CA PRO A 161 19.78 17.02 1.47
C PRO A 161 20.47 15.63 1.43
N HIS A 162 20.40 14.92 0.31
CA HIS A 162 20.88 13.55 0.15
C HIS A 162 22.40 13.41 0.09
N ASP A 163 23.13 14.52 -0.09
CA ASP A 163 24.59 14.57 -0.04
C ASP A 163 25.17 14.43 1.37
N GLU A 164 24.34 14.55 2.41
CA GLU A 164 24.77 14.43 3.82
C GLU A 164 24.98 12.98 4.27
N TYR A 165 24.46 12.00 3.54
CA TYR A 165 24.57 10.57 3.86
C TYR A 165 24.93 9.75 2.63
N ILE A 166 26.09 10.04 2.06
CA ILE A 166 26.62 9.34 0.90
C ILE A 166 27.11 7.94 1.33
N PRO A 167 26.69 6.87 0.64
CA PRO A 167 27.19 5.53 0.92
C PRO A 167 28.69 5.44 0.62
N GLU A 168 29.44 4.74 1.47
CA GLU A 168 30.87 4.47 1.26
C GLU A 168 31.06 3.38 0.20
N VAL A 169 30.99 3.77 -1.07
CA VAL A 169 31.08 2.86 -2.21
C VAL A 169 32.22 3.22 -3.16
N PRO A 170 32.90 2.23 -3.77
CA PRO A 170 33.93 2.50 -4.76
C PRO A 170 33.37 3.24 -5.99
N PRO A 171 34.20 4.05 -6.69
CA PRO A 171 33.77 4.78 -7.88
C PRO A 171 33.44 3.88 -9.09
N TYR A 172 33.79 2.59 -9.02
CA TYR A 172 33.39 1.58 -9.99
C TYR A 172 32.84 0.35 -9.28
N GLN A 173 31.71 -0.13 -9.76
CA GLN A 173 31.01 -1.29 -9.22
C GLN A 173 30.63 -2.27 -10.33
N SER A 174 30.12 -3.43 -9.95
CA SER A 174 29.53 -4.39 -10.88
C SER A 174 28.09 -3.98 -11.24
N PHE A 175 27.54 -4.60 -12.30
CA PHE A 175 26.21 -4.27 -12.80
C PHE A 175 25.09 -4.57 -11.79
N ASP A 176 25.27 -5.60 -10.96
CA ASP A 176 24.33 -6.03 -9.93
C ASP A 176 24.38 -5.19 -8.64
N GLU A 177 25.45 -4.42 -8.44
CA GLU A 177 25.62 -3.53 -7.28
C GLU A 177 25.00 -2.13 -7.50
N LEU A 178 24.64 -1.78 -8.75
CA LEU A 178 24.15 -0.46 -9.13
C LEU A 178 22.63 -0.40 -9.30
N MET A 179 22.06 0.75 -8.93
CA MET A 179 20.62 1.00 -8.95
C MET A 179 20.21 1.98 -10.05
N ASP A 180 18.99 1.83 -10.57
CA ASP A 180 18.41 2.87 -11.42
C ASP A 180 18.02 4.09 -10.58
N LEU A 181 18.15 5.28 -11.16
CA LEU A 181 17.78 6.54 -10.51
C LEU A 181 16.30 6.62 -10.11
N ILE A 182 15.42 5.81 -10.70
CA ILE A 182 14.00 5.75 -10.30
C ILE A 182 13.82 5.25 -8.85
N TRP A 183 14.79 4.50 -8.33
CA TRP A 183 14.78 3.99 -6.96
C TRP A 183 15.51 4.90 -5.98
N HIS A 184 15.93 6.09 -6.42
CA HIS A 184 16.73 7.01 -5.63
C HIS A 184 16.17 7.23 -4.22
N GLU A 185 14.89 7.60 -4.11
CA GLU A 185 14.18 7.84 -2.84
C GLU A 185 14.09 6.63 -1.90
N VAL A 186 14.46 5.43 -2.35
CA VAL A 186 14.26 4.16 -1.63
C VAL A 186 15.58 3.52 -1.19
N VAL A 187 16.72 3.88 -1.80
CA VAL A 187 18.01 3.20 -1.53
C VAL A 187 19.24 4.11 -1.55
N TRP A 188 19.08 5.43 -1.66
CA TRP A 188 20.23 6.35 -1.82
C TRP A 188 21.27 6.32 -0.70
N THR A 189 20.90 5.90 0.52
CA THR A 189 21.86 5.75 1.62
C THR A 189 22.66 4.44 1.55
N GLN A 190 22.27 3.50 0.69
CA GLN A 190 22.83 2.14 0.62
C GLN A 190 23.55 1.86 -0.69
N CYS A 191 23.12 2.47 -1.79
CA CYS A 191 23.58 2.11 -3.13
C CYS A 191 24.08 3.31 -3.94
N ALA A 192 24.98 3.03 -4.89
CA ALA A 192 25.24 3.94 -5.99
C ALA A 192 24.32 3.66 -7.17
N PHE A 193 24.29 4.62 -8.08
CA PHE A 193 23.43 4.64 -9.24
C PHE A 193 24.22 4.55 -10.54
N PHE A 194 23.55 4.05 -11.58
CA PHE A 194 24.05 4.19 -12.93
C PHE A 194 24.11 5.67 -13.34
N PRO A 195 25.20 6.12 -13.98
CA PRO A 195 25.25 7.42 -14.62
C PRO A 195 24.09 7.62 -15.60
N ASP A 196 23.58 8.84 -15.70
CA ASP A 196 22.44 9.14 -16.57
C ASP A 196 22.69 8.76 -18.05
N ASN A 197 23.93 8.91 -18.51
CA ASN A 197 24.37 8.56 -19.86
C ASN A 197 24.79 7.08 -20.02
N LEU A 198 24.67 6.26 -18.98
CA LEU A 198 25.12 4.86 -18.95
C LEU A 198 24.07 3.89 -18.40
N LYS A 199 22.79 4.28 -18.42
CA LYS A 199 21.68 3.43 -17.99
C LYS A 199 21.62 2.12 -18.79
N PRO A 200 21.36 0.97 -18.15
CA PRO A 200 21.24 -0.30 -18.87
C PRO A 200 20.15 -0.26 -19.94
N SER A 201 20.46 -0.82 -21.12
CA SER A 201 19.52 -0.88 -22.24
C SER A 201 18.31 -1.76 -21.91
N GLN A 202 17.17 -1.53 -22.57
CA GLN A 202 16.00 -2.40 -22.38
C GLN A 202 16.28 -3.86 -22.75
N GLN A 203 17.17 -4.10 -23.71
CA GLN A 203 17.59 -5.46 -24.08
C GLN A 203 18.36 -6.11 -22.92
N PHE A 204 19.31 -5.37 -22.34
CA PHE A 204 20.09 -5.83 -21.20
C PHE A 204 19.21 -6.16 -19.99
N LYS A 205 18.23 -5.30 -19.66
CA LYS A 205 17.28 -5.55 -18.57
C LYS A 205 16.34 -6.72 -18.82
N LYS A 206 15.96 -7.00 -20.07
CA LYS A 206 15.18 -8.21 -20.39
C LYS A 206 15.96 -9.48 -20.09
N ARG A 207 17.28 -9.46 -20.30
CA ARG A 207 18.15 -10.59 -20.00
C ARG A 207 18.49 -10.69 -18.51
N TYR A 208 18.65 -9.54 -17.85
CA TYR A 208 19.03 -9.41 -16.44
C TYR A 208 18.02 -8.53 -15.70
N PRO A 209 16.83 -9.05 -15.35
CA PRO A 209 15.73 -8.25 -14.80
C PRO A 209 16.01 -7.63 -13.43
N THR A 210 16.95 -8.20 -12.67
CA THR A 210 17.33 -7.74 -11.33
C THR A 210 18.31 -6.56 -11.34
N VAL A 211 18.89 -6.24 -12.51
CA VAL A 211 19.84 -5.13 -12.63
C VAL A 211 19.11 -3.80 -12.52
N GLY A 212 19.60 -2.94 -11.63
CA GLY A 212 19.01 -1.63 -11.41
C GLY A 212 17.79 -1.65 -10.50
N THR A 213 17.40 -2.79 -9.93
CA THR A 213 16.26 -2.93 -9.01
C THR A 213 16.71 -3.34 -7.61
N PRO A 214 16.19 -2.71 -6.55
CA PRO A 214 16.61 -3.01 -5.18
C PRO A 214 16.02 -4.33 -4.68
N THR A 215 16.76 -5.01 -3.82
CA THR A 215 16.26 -6.19 -3.09
C THR A 215 15.59 -5.77 -1.78
N PRO A 216 14.72 -6.61 -1.17
CA PRO A 216 14.09 -6.31 0.12
C PRO A 216 15.10 -5.95 1.22
N GLU A 217 16.26 -6.62 1.26
CA GLU A 217 17.32 -6.39 2.24
C GLU A 217 17.86 -4.96 2.15
N VAL A 218 18.13 -4.48 0.94
CA VAL A 218 18.65 -3.12 0.71
C VAL A 218 17.62 -2.07 1.14
N VAL A 219 16.33 -2.30 0.83
CA VAL A 219 15.26 -1.35 1.20
C VAL A 219 15.03 -1.31 2.72
N VAL A 220 15.11 -2.45 3.40
CA VAL A 220 14.99 -2.51 4.87
C VAL A 220 16.18 -1.86 5.56
N GLU A 221 17.41 -2.07 5.07
CA GLU A 221 18.58 -1.38 5.61
C GLU A 221 18.51 0.14 5.35
N HIS A 222 17.99 0.56 4.20
CA HIS A 222 17.72 1.96 3.94
C HIS A 222 16.71 2.54 4.94
N LEU A 223 15.58 1.86 5.17
CA LEU A 223 14.58 2.27 6.17
C LEU A 223 15.20 2.41 7.56
N LYS A 224 16.05 1.45 7.96
CA LYS A 224 16.79 1.51 9.23
C LYS A 224 17.64 2.76 9.32
N VAL A 225 18.37 3.15 8.28
CA VAL A 225 19.15 4.40 8.26
C VAL A 225 18.24 5.63 8.35
N LEU A 226 17.13 5.66 7.61
CA LEU A 226 16.18 6.77 7.68
C LEU A 226 15.74 6.99 9.14
N VAL A 227 15.25 5.94 9.81
CA VAL A 227 14.66 6.06 11.15
C VAL A 227 15.74 6.23 12.24
N THR A 228 16.88 5.56 12.15
CA THR A 228 17.90 5.59 13.23
C THR A 228 18.78 6.84 13.20
N GLN A 229 19.08 7.35 12.01
CA GLN A 229 20.06 8.40 11.80
C GLN A 229 19.42 9.69 11.28
N LEU A 230 18.69 9.63 10.17
CA LEU A 230 18.19 10.84 9.50
C LEU A 230 17.03 11.50 10.24
N ALA A 231 16.12 10.73 10.84
CA ALA A 231 14.99 11.28 11.61
C ALA A 231 15.43 12.28 12.70
N LYS A 232 16.63 12.10 13.27
CA LYS A 232 17.19 12.96 14.32
C LYS A 232 17.94 14.17 13.78
N THR A 233 18.57 14.06 12.61
CA THR A 233 19.48 15.08 12.06
C THR A 233 18.81 16.00 11.04
N TRP A 234 17.77 15.53 10.34
CA TRP A 234 17.04 16.28 9.32
C TRP A 234 15.95 17.16 9.94
N THR A 235 16.35 18.32 10.43
CA THR A 235 15.49 19.19 11.27
C THR A 235 14.89 20.41 10.57
N SER A 236 15.42 20.81 9.41
CA SER A 236 14.83 21.90 8.63
C SER A 236 13.56 21.43 7.90
N VAL A 237 12.66 22.37 7.59
CA VAL A 237 11.39 22.09 6.92
C VAL A 237 11.59 21.30 5.62
N ASP A 238 12.49 21.77 4.74
CA ASP A 238 12.76 21.12 3.46
C ASP A 238 13.28 19.68 3.62
N LYS A 239 14.16 19.46 4.60
CA LYS A 239 14.67 18.13 4.92
C LYS A 239 13.60 17.21 5.46
N GLN A 240 12.73 17.71 6.34
CA GLN A 240 11.63 16.91 6.86
C GLN A 240 10.61 16.54 5.76
N LEU A 241 10.40 17.42 4.77
CA LEU A 241 9.57 17.10 3.61
C LEU A 241 10.21 16.01 2.74
N ALA A 242 11.51 16.14 2.43
CA ALA A 242 12.26 15.12 1.70
C ALA A 242 12.23 13.77 2.45
N PHE A 243 12.50 13.77 3.75
CA PHE A 243 12.44 12.58 4.61
C PHE A 243 11.10 11.86 4.51
N ARG A 244 9.99 12.59 4.68
CA ARG A 244 8.64 12.01 4.62
C ARG A 244 8.37 11.43 3.22
N SER A 245 8.80 12.12 2.17
CA SER A 245 8.69 11.63 0.79
C SER A 245 9.42 10.30 0.60
N SER A 246 10.70 10.21 1.01
CA SER A 246 11.46 8.97 0.94
C SER A 246 10.81 7.86 1.77
N LEU A 247 10.40 8.16 3.01
CA LEU A 247 9.79 7.19 3.94
C LEU A 247 8.50 6.57 3.37
N PHE A 248 7.59 7.39 2.83
CA PHE A 248 6.35 6.86 2.24
C PHE A 248 6.61 6.08 0.95
N THR A 249 7.60 6.48 0.16
CA THR A 249 8.03 5.72 -1.02
C THR A 249 8.59 4.35 -0.62
N VAL A 250 9.37 4.29 0.46
CA VAL A 250 9.86 3.03 1.05
C VAL A 250 8.70 2.15 1.50
N TYR A 251 7.70 2.69 2.22
CA TYR A 251 6.52 1.90 2.61
C TYR A 251 5.75 1.34 1.41
N GLN A 252 5.66 2.11 0.32
CA GLN A 252 5.02 1.64 -0.91
C GLN A 252 5.75 0.43 -1.49
N VAL A 253 7.08 0.49 -1.61
CA VAL A 253 7.88 -0.61 -2.15
C VAL A 253 7.83 -1.84 -1.24
N LEU A 254 7.87 -1.64 0.08
CA LEU A 254 7.72 -2.74 1.05
C LEU A 254 6.32 -3.37 0.97
N ASP A 255 5.27 -2.62 0.65
CA ASP A 255 3.92 -3.18 0.43
C ASP A 255 3.85 -4.05 -0.82
N GLU A 256 4.54 -3.64 -1.88
CA GLU A 256 4.69 -4.44 -3.09
C GLU A 256 5.45 -5.75 -2.81
N PHE A 257 6.53 -5.71 -2.04
CA PHE A 257 7.25 -6.92 -1.61
C PHE A 257 6.40 -7.82 -0.72
N ALA A 258 5.66 -7.25 0.24
CA ALA A 258 4.75 -8.00 1.09
C ALA A 258 3.66 -8.74 0.29
N GLY A 259 3.24 -8.17 -0.86
CA GLY A 259 2.31 -8.82 -1.79
C GLY A 259 2.85 -10.08 -2.47
N HIS A 260 4.18 -10.24 -2.56
CA HIS A 260 4.82 -11.39 -3.19
C HIS A 260 5.34 -12.41 -2.17
N ASN A 261 5.99 -11.96 -1.09
CA ASN A 261 6.56 -12.84 -0.06
C ASN A 261 6.54 -12.21 1.34
N GLY A 262 5.35 -12.06 1.93
CA GLY A 262 5.16 -11.40 3.23
C GLY A 262 5.89 -12.07 4.41
N ASP A 263 6.00 -13.40 4.43
CA ASP A 263 6.64 -14.13 5.54
C ASP A 263 8.16 -13.90 5.58
N GLU A 264 8.82 -13.89 4.41
CA GLU A 264 10.25 -13.58 4.31
C GLU A 264 10.54 -12.13 4.72
N LEU A 265 9.68 -11.20 4.28
CA LEU A 265 9.78 -9.80 4.67
C LEU A 265 9.59 -9.62 6.19
N ALA A 266 8.66 -10.34 6.81
CA ALA A 266 8.43 -10.28 8.25
C ALA A 266 9.69 -10.66 9.05
N VAL A 267 10.35 -11.75 8.66
CA VAL A 267 11.61 -12.20 9.29
C VAL A 267 12.71 -11.15 9.11
N LEU A 268 12.84 -10.57 7.92
CA LEU A 268 13.81 -9.53 7.63
C LEU A 268 13.60 -8.27 8.50
N LEU A 269 12.35 -7.78 8.57
CA LEU A 269 11.98 -6.62 9.39
C LEU A 269 12.25 -6.88 10.88
N GLU A 270 11.88 -8.06 11.39
CA GLU A 270 12.13 -8.43 12.79
C GLU A 270 13.63 -8.47 13.12
N ASN A 271 14.46 -8.92 12.17
CA ASN A 271 15.91 -9.01 12.35
C ASN A 271 16.62 -7.66 12.30
N GLU A 272 16.26 -6.78 11.36
CA GLU A 272 16.99 -5.54 11.12
C GLU A 272 16.46 -4.33 11.90
N LEU A 273 15.15 -4.25 12.14
CA LEU A 273 14.52 -3.08 12.76
C LEU A 273 14.28 -3.31 14.24
N LYS A 274 15.16 -2.73 15.07
CA LYS A 274 15.11 -2.84 16.55
C LYS A 274 14.50 -1.63 17.26
N GLN A 275 13.86 -0.73 16.52
CA GLN A 275 13.19 0.45 17.06
C GLN A 275 11.89 0.72 16.28
N PRO A 276 10.93 1.49 16.83
CA PRO A 276 9.73 1.92 16.11
C PRO A 276 10.07 2.56 14.76
N TYR A 277 9.34 2.19 13.72
CA TYR A 277 9.62 2.63 12.34
C TYR A 277 8.37 3.00 11.54
N ILE A 278 7.19 3.03 12.16
CA ILE A 278 5.96 3.54 11.54
C ILE A 278 5.65 4.93 12.10
N ILE A 279 5.39 5.90 11.24
CA ILE A 279 5.10 7.27 11.67
C ILE A 279 3.63 7.45 12.07
N ASN A 280 3.38 8.02 13.25
CA ASN A 280 2.06 8.25 13.82
C ASN A 280 1.47 9.60 13.42
N GLY A 281 0.93 9.68 12.21
CA GLY A 281 0.33 10.90 11.69
C GLY A 281 1.28 11.75 10.83
N TYR A 282 0.71 12.70 10.10
CA TYR A 282 1.44 13.42 9.06
C TYR A 282 2.35 14.52 9.62
N ASP A 283 1.83 15.31 10.56
CA ASP A 283 2.54 16.43 11.20
C ASP A 283 3.32 16.00 12.44
N ALA A 284 3.49 14.68 12.62
CA ALA A 284 4.23 14.12 13.74
C ALA A 284 5.68 14.63 13.74
N ASP A 285 6.16 15.10 14.89
CA ASP A 285 7.55 15.54 15.02
C ASP A 285 8.46 14.31 14.98
N LEU A 286 9.29 14.21 13.94
CA LEU A 286 10.20 13.08 13.73
C LEU A 286 11.21 12.88 14.87
N LYS A 287 11.45 13.93 15.68
CA LYS A 287 12.33 13.87 16.86
C LYS A 287 11.63 13.30 18.09
N ASP A 288 10.32 13.41 18.13
CA ASP A 288 9.52 12.93 19.25
C ASP A 288 9.43 11.40 19.16
N PRO A 289 9.94 10.65 20.15
CA PRO A 289 9.78 9.20 20.19
C PRO A 289 8.32 8.75 20.11
N ASP A 290 7.38 9.56 20.60
CA ASP A 290 5.95 9.23 20.62
C ASP A 290 5.30 9.36 19.22
N SER A 291 5.99 10.00 18.28
CA SER A 291 5.61 10.05 16.86
C SER A 291 5.89 8.74 16.11
N TRP A 292 6.57 7.78 16.74
CA TRP A 292 6.95 6.53 16.10
C TRP A 292 6.31 5.33 16.80
N LEU A 293 5.69 4.45 16.01
CA LEU A 293 4.99 3.27 16.47
C LEU A 293 5.64 2.00 15.97
N TRP A 294 5.56 0.97 16.81
CA TRP A 294 5.78 -0.40 16.39
C TRP A 294 4.58 -0.87 15.55
N PRO A 295 4.80 -1.67 14.50
CA PRO A 295 3.70 -2.24 13.73
C PRO A 295 2.71 -3.01 14.60
N HIS A 296 3.19 -3.78 15.59
CA HIS A 296 2.31 -4.52 16.50
C HIS A 296 1.47 -3.65 17.45
N GLN A 297 1.71 -2.33 17.49
CA GLN A 297 0.85 -1.35 18.15
C GLN A 297 -0.21 -0.78 17.21
N LEU A 298 -0.27 -1.24 15.95
CA LEU A 298 -1.28 -0.81 15.00
C LEU A 298 -2.34 -1.89 14.83
N MET A 299 -3.58 -1.44 14.72
CA MET A 299 -4.68 -2.28 14.32
C MET A 299 -5.42 -1.66 13.14
N LEU A 300 -5.55 -2.45 12.08
CA LEU A 300 -6.34 -2.11 10.90
C LEU A 300 -7.81 -2.39 11.15
N ASP A 301 -8.66 -1.57 10.52
CA ASP A 301 -10.12 -1.67 10.55
C ASP A 301 -10.73 -1.47 11.95
N ILE A 302 -10.17 -0.51 12.69
CA ILE A 302 -10.74 0.03 13.93
C ILE A 302 -10.92 1.55 13.79
N GLU A 303 -12.00 2.08 14.36
CA GLU A 303 -12.37 3.50 14.26
C GLU A 303 -11.70 4.35 15.33
N ASN A 304 -11.62 3.82 16.55
CA ASN A 304 -11.04 4.48 17.70
C ASN A 304 -9.86 3.68 18.24
N PRO A 305 -8.81 4.33 18.81
CA PRO A 305 -7.72 3.63 19.47
C PRO A 305 -8.25 2.69 20.55
N ILE A 306 -7.61 1.53 20.66
CA ILE A 306 -7.99 0.45 21.56
C ILE A 306 -6.81 0.19 22.49
N HIS A 307 -6.83 0.71 23.72
CA HIS A 307 -5.75 0.51 24.70
C HIS A 307 -4.35 0.84 24.12
N HIS A 308 -3.52 -0.16 23.83
CA HIS A 308 -2.19 -0.03 23.25
C HIS A 308 -2.17 -0.08 21.71
N PHE A 309 -3.32 -0.28 21.07
CA PHE A 309 -3.47 -0.24 19.62
C PHE A 309 -3.90 1.15 19.15
N PHE A 310 -3.11 1.73 18.28
CA PHE A 310 -3.44 2.92 17.53
C PHE A 310 -4.19 2.54 16.25
N THR A 311 -5.17 3.38 15.89
CA THR A 311 -5.85 3.28 14.61
C THR A 311 -4.87 3.59 13.50
N VAL A 312 -4.92 2.82 12.40
CA VAL A 312 -4.08 3.11 11.23
C VAL A 312 -4.60 4.36 10.53
N PRO A 313 -3.81 5.47 10.48
CA PRO A 313 -4.22 6.69 9.80
C PRO A 313 -4.52 6.42 8.32
N ARG A 314 -5.47 7.18 7.75
CA ARG A 314 -5.92 7.02 6.35
C ARG A 314 -4.78 6.99 5.32
N ARG A 315 -3.68 7.71 5.56
CA ARG A 315 -2.51 7.75 4.66
C ARG A 315 -1.63 6.50 4.71
N LEU A 316 -1.71 5.72 5.78
CA LEU A 316 -1.01 4.44 5.90
C LEU A 316 -1.86 3.25 5.39
N GLN A 317 -3.17 3.46 5.19
CA GLN A 317 -4.08 2.44 4.63
C GLN A 317 -3.62 1.85 3.28
N PRO A 318 -3.03 2.61 2.34
CA PRO A 318 -2.51 2.04 1.10
C PRO A 318 -1.40 0.99 1.29
N TYR A 319 -0.69 1.00 2.43
CA TYR A 319 0.43 0.10 2.73
C TYR A 319 0.03 -1.07 3.62
N ARG A 320 -1.24 -1.50 3.51
CA ARG A 320 -1.85 -2.51 4.39
C ARG A 320 -1.11 -3.85 4.41
N ARG A 321 -0.60 -4.33 3.27
CA ARG A 321 0.11 -5.62 3.20
C ARG A 321 1.43 -5.53 3.93
N PHE A 322 2.17 -4.44 3.74
CA PHE A 322 3.38 -4.15 4.50
C PHE A 322 3.11 -4.08 6.00
N LEU A 323 2.12 -3.29 6.43
CA LEU A 323 1.82 -3.15 7.85
C LEU A 323 1.49 -4.49 8.52
N VAL A 324 0.69 -5.33 7.86
CA VAL A 324 0.37 -6.67 8.37
C VAL A 324 1.62 -7.56 8.41
N ALA A 325 2.44 -7.58 7.35
CA ALA A 325 3.69 -8.35 7.33
C ALA A 325 4.68 -7.87 8.40
N ALA A 326 4.69 -6.57 8.70
CA ALA A 326 5.50 -5.96 9.74
C ALA A 326 5.01 -6.28 11.17
N GLY A 327 3.81 -6.84 11.32
CA GLY A 327 3.25 -7.28 12.59
C GLY A 327 1.99 -6.53 13.06
N ALA A 328 1.43 -5.64 12.24
CA ALA A 328 0.16 -4.99 12.57
C ALA A 328 -1.00 -5.98 12.59
N GLN A 329 -1.91 -5.79 13.54
CA GLN A 329 -3.11 -6.63 13.63
C GLN A 329 -4.21 -6.10 12.70
N GLN A 330 -5.12 -6.99 12.32
CA GLN A 330 -6.21 -6.64 11.41
C GLN A 330 -7.49 -7.32 11.86
N MET A 331 -8.54 -6.52 12.04
CA MET A 331 -9.89 -7.05 12.20
C MET A 331 -10.35 -7.64 10.86
N GLN A 332 -10.82 -8.87 10.88
CA GLN A 332 -11.38 -9.54 9.72
C GLN A 332 -12.80 -9.03 9.45
N ALA A 333 -13.01 -8.53 8.24
CA ALA A 333 -14.35 -8.24 7.75
C ALA A 333 -15.19 -9.53 7.67
N VAL A 334 -16.45 -9.40 8.05
CA VAL A 334 -17.44 -10.47 7.93
C VAL A 334 -18.39 -10.12 6.80
N GLU A 335 -18.47 -10.98 5.80
CA GLU A 335 -19.54 -10.91 4.83
C GLU A 335 -20.79 -11.57 5.41
N GLY A 336 -21.92 -10.89 5.23
CA GLY A 336 -23.25 -11.44 5.51
C GLY A 336 -24.19 -11.13 4.36
N ARG A 337 -25.19 -11.99 4.20
CA ARG A 337 -26.26 -11.82 3.22
C ARG A 337 -27.57 -11.95 3.97
N VAL A 338 -28.42 -10.95 3.84
CA VAL A 338 -29.76 -10.95 4.40
C VAL A 338 -30.75 -10.99 3.25
N GLU A 339 -31.68 -11.93 3.29
CA GLU A 339 -32.77 -11.99 2.33
C GLU A 339 -33.92 -11.13 2.83
N VAL A 340 -34.18 -10.03 2.12
CA VAL A 340 -35.35 -9.21 2.38
C VAL A 340 -36.48 -9.75 1.51
N PRO A 341 -37.68 -10.05 2.06
CA PRO A 341 -38.85 -10.41 1.27
C PRO A 341 -39.15 -9.39 0.17
N GLU A 342 -40.00 -9.70 -0.80
CA GLU A 342 -40.47 -8.65 -1.72
C GLU A 342 -41.42 -7.68 -0.99
N GLY A 343 -41.32 -6.41 -1.35
CA GLY A 343 -42.18 -5.36 -0.80
C GLY A 343 -43.42 -5.10 -1.63
N ARG A 344 -44.38 -4.39 -1.04
CA ARG A 344 -45.52 -3.87 -1.78
C ARG A 344 -45.09 -2.70 -2.66
N ARG A 345 -45.79 -2.51 -3.77
CA ARG A 345 -45.64 -1.32 -4.60
C ARG A 345 -46.50 -0.20 -4.03
N VAL A 346 -45.88 0.93 -3.71
CA VAL A 346 -46.57 2.14 -3.26
C VAL A 346 -47.20 2.82 -4.47
N GLY A 347 -48.50 3.10 -4.41
CA GLY A 347 -49.24 3.83 -5.44
C GLY A 347 -49.30 5.33 -5.18
N ASP A 348 -49.99 6.06 -6.06
CA ASP A 348 -50.11 7.52 -5.97
C ASP A 348 -50.88 7.96 -4.71
N ILE A 349 -51.86 7.17 -4.27
CA ILE A 349 -52.67 7.48 -3.08
C ILE A 349 -51.83 7.32 -1.82
N GLU A 350 -51.12 6.20 -1.66
CA GLU A 350 -50.22 5.97 -0.55
C GLU A 350 -49.11 7.02 -0.50
N THR A 351 -48.59 7.45 -1.66
CA THR A 351 -47.64 8.57 -1.74
C THR A 351 -48.23 9.86 -1.20
N ARG A 352 -49.49 10.19 -1.54
CA ARG A 352 -50.16 11.39 -0.99
C ARG A 352 -50.40 11.29 0.52
N LEU A 353 -50.79 10.12 1.02
CA LEU A 353 -50.98 9.86 2.44
C LEU A 353 -49.65 9.93 3.22
N LEU A 354 -48.56 9.44 2.63
CA LEU A 354 -47.21 9.59 3.16
C LEU A 354 -46.84 11.07 3.27
N ASN A 355 -47.07 11.88 2.23
CA ASN A 355 -46.77 13.31 2.28
C ASN A 355 -47.56 14.03 3.38
N CYS A 356 -48.83 13.67 3.59
CA CYS A 356 -49.63 14.19 4.71
C CYS A 356 -49.06 13.75 6.07
N PHE A 357 -48.65 12.49 6.18
CA PHE A 357 -47.97 11.98 7.38
C PHE A 357 -46.64 12.68 7.63
N GLU A 358 -45.80 12.89 6.61
CA GLU A 358 -44.52 13.58 6.76
C GLU A 358 -44.68 15.05 7.16
N ALA A 359 -45.72 15.72 6.66
CA ALA A 359 -46.02 17.10 7.02
C ALA A 359 -46.47 17.28 8.49
N GLN A 360 -47.03 16.24 9.13
CA GLN A 360 -47.56 16.29 10.49
C GLN A 360 -48.52 17.49 10.75
N ASP A 361 -49.28 17.92 9.72
CA ASP A 361 -50.23 19.04 9.82
C ASP A 361 -51.61 18.58 10.30
N GLN A 362 -52.06 19.11 11.45
CA GLN A 362 -53.34 18.77 12.06
C GLN A 362 -54.56 19.24 11.25
N HIS A 363 -54.40 20.19 10.33
CA HIS A 363 -55.49 20.79 9.58
C HIS A 363 -55.63 20.22 8.16
N SER A 364 -54.73 19.33 7.76
CA SER A 364 -54.75 18.67 6.45
C SER A 364 -54.61 17.15 6.56
N GLY A 365 -55.20 16.41 5.62
CA GLY A 365 -54.93 14.98 5.45
C GLY A 365 -55.87 13.99 6.14
N PHE A 366 -56.87 14.40 6.92
CA PHE A 366 -57.82 13.48 7.60
C PHE A 366 -57.14 12.51 8.60
N MET A 367 -56.09 12.96 9.28
CA MET A 367 -55.44 12.18 10.34
C MET A 367 -56.34 12.06 11.57
N ASP A 368 -56.69 10.84 11.94
CA ASP A 368 -57.73 10.53 12.92
C ASP A 368 -57.21 9.73 14.13
N VAL A 369 -55.89 9.61 14.26
CA VAL A 369 -55.24 9.10 15.47
C VAL A 369 -54.02 9.94 15.86
N ARG A 370 -53.81 10.07 17.17
CA ARG A 370 -52.66 10.76 17.76
C ARG A 370 -51.97 9.91 18.82
N PHE A 371 -50.66 9.79 18.70
CA PHE A 371 -49.77 9.17 19.68
C PHE A 371 -49.11 10.24 20.54
N LYS A 372 -49.14 10.08 21.87
CA LYS A 372 -48.53 11.01 22.82
C LYS A 372 -47.36 10.35 23.55
N PHE A 373 -46.20 11.00 23.56
CA PHE A 373 -44.99 10.49 24.19
C PHE A 373 -44.69 11.21 25.51
N SER A 374 -43.85 10.60 26.34
CA SER A 374 -43.41 11.17 27.63
C SER A 374 -42.69 12.52 27.48
N SER A 375 -42.00 12.71 26.34
CA SER A 375 -41.37 13.98 25.97
C SER A 375 -42.35 15.13 25.67
N GLY A 376 -43.66 14.86 25.66
CA GLY A 376 -44.68 15.82 25.24
C GLY A 376 -44.87 15.91 23.72
N ARG A 377 -43.97 15.31 22.93
CA ARG A 377 -44.09 15.21 21.47
C ARG A 377 -45.25 14.30 21.08
N GLN A 378 -45.77 14.52 19.88
CA GLN A 378 -46.94 13.82 19.38
C GLN A 378 -46.76 13.44 17.91
N ILE A 379 -47.30 12.28 17.52
CA ILE A 379 -47.36 11.86 16.12
C ILE A 379 -48.83 11.72 15.73
N ILE A 380 -49.23 12.35 14.64
CA ILE A 380 -50.56 12.19 14.05
C ILE A 380 -50.48 11.29 12.82
N ALA A 381 -51.50 10.45 12.62
CA ALA A 381 -51.54 9.44 11.56
C ALA A 381 -52.97 9.08 11.15
N HIS A 382 -53.11 8.25 10.12
CA HIS A 382 -54.38 7.76 9.59
C HIS A 382 -54.64 6.34 10.08
N LYS A 383 -55.72 6.10 10.86
CA LYS A 383 -56.12 4.77 11.33
C LYS A 383 -56.23 3.78 10.19
N PHE A 384 -56.81 4.19 9.07
CA PHE A 384 -56.99 3.32 7.90
C PHE A 384 -55.66 2.72 7.42
N VAL A 385 -54.59 3.52 7.35
CA VAL A 385 -53.26 3.05 6.96
C VAL A 385 -52.71 2.07 7.99
N LEU A 386 -52.82 2.40 9.28
CA LEU A 386 -52.29 1.57 10.37
C LEU A 386 -53.00 0.22 10.47
N VAL A 387 -54.34 0.21 10.37
CA VAL A 387 -55.15 -1.01 10.35
C VAL A 387 -54.76 -1.88 9.16
N HIS A 388 -54.57 -1.30 7.98
CA HIS A 388 -54.19 -2.08 6.80
C HIS A 388 -52.77 -2.63 6.87
N ALA A 389 -51.85 -1.89 7.48
CA ALA A 389 -50.44 -2.28 7.58
C ALA A 389 -50.16 -3.30 8.69
N ASN A 390 -51.01 -3.37 9.73
CA ASN A 390 -50.66 -4.10 10.94
C ASN A 390 -51.86 -4.62 11.75
N GLU A 391 -51.77 -5.86 12.21
CA GLU A 391 -52.86 -6.52 12.95
C GLU A 391 -53.07 -5.92 14.36
N TYR A 392 -52.01 -5.49 15.04
CA TYR A 392 -52.14 -4.82 16.34
C TYR A 392 -53.07 -3.61 16.24
N PHE A 393 -52.87 -2.76 15.22
CA PHE A 393 -53.71 -1.59 15.01
C PHE A 393 -55.11 -1.96 14.52
N THR A 394 -55.27 -3.03 13.75
CA THR A 394 -56.60 -3.60 13.43
C THR A 394 -57.37 -3.92 14.70
N ARG A 395 -56.78 -4.70 15.62
CA ARG A 395 -57.41 -5.06 16.90
C ARG A 395 -57.64 -3.84 17.78
N ARG A 396 -56.72 -2.88 17.78
CA ARG A 396 -56.79 -1.66 18.60
C ARG A 396 -57.93 -0.73 18.19
N PHE A 397 -58.17 -0.57 16.88
CA PHE A 397 -59.13 0.38 16.35
C PHE A 397 -60.49 -0.22 15.96
N THR A 398 -60.65 -1.54 16.10
CA THR A 398 -61.91 -2.23 15.76
C THR A 398 -62.44 -3.06 16.94
N GLY A 399 -63.75 -3.32 16.95
CA GLY A 399 -64.41 -4.16 17.95
C GLY A 399 -64.40 -3.58 19.38
N VAL A 400 -64.47 -4.47 20.38
CA VAL A 400 -64.63 -4.12 21.81
C VAL A 400 -63.47 -3.27 22.34
N TRP A 401 -62.28 -3.40 21.77
CA TRP A 401 -61.09 -2.64 22.18
C TRP A 401 -61.15 -1.17 21.76
N ALA A 402 -61.88 -0.86 20.68
CA ALA A 402 -62.11 0.51 20.23
C ALA A 402 -62.98 1.30 21.22
N GLU A 403 -63.89 0.62 21.95
CA GLU A 403 -64.77 1.23 22.95
C GLU A 403 -63.98 1.83 24.13
N HIS A 404 -62.80 1.29 24.41
CA HIS A 404 -61.89 1.77 25.45
C HIS A 404 -60.83 2.76 24.94
N THR A 405 -60.93 3.19 23.68
CA THR A 405 -59.97 4.14 23.11
C THR A 405 -60.31 5.55 23.57
N THR A 406 -59.34 6.21 24.22
CA THR A 406 -59.47 7.61 24.62
C THR A 406 -59.63 8.47 23.38
N ARG A 407 -60.57 9.42 23.42
CA ARG A 407 -60.82 10.38 22.35
C ARG A 407 -60.34 11.76 22.76
N GLU A 408 -59.96 12.56 21.78
CA GLU A 408 -59.62 13.94 22.03
C GLU A 408 -60.89 14.74 22.41
N ALA A 409 -60.78 15.57 23.45
CA ALA A 409 -61.92 16.33 23.96
C ALA A 409 -62.41 17.40 22.98
N SER A 410 -61.48 18.01 22.23
CA SER A 410 -61.77 19.03 21.21
C SER A 410 -62.18 18.45 19.86
N ASP A 411 -61.82 17.20 19.56
CA ASP A 411 -62.19 16.48 18.35
C ASP A 411 -62.48 15.00 18.66
N PRO A 412 -63.75 14.65 18.94
CA PRO A 412 -64.14 13.27 19.26
C PRO A 412 -63.92 12.26 18.13
N GLY A 413 -63.57 12.70 16.92
CA GLY A 413 -63.16 11.87 15.79
C GLY A 413 -61.73 11.33 15.90
N VAL A 414 -60.88 12.01 16.68
CA VAL A 414 -59.47 11.67 16.86
C VAL A 414 -59.28 10.73 18.05
N ALA A 415 -58.73 9.55 17.78
CA ALA A 415 -58.29 8.62 18.82
C ALA A 415 -56.95 9.07 19.41
N VAL A 416 -56.79 8.96 20.72
CA VAL A 416 -55.54 9.29 21.42
C VAL A 416 -54.97 8.01 22.04
N ILE A 417 -53.74 7.67 21.64
CA ILE A 417 -52.95 6.59 22.20
C ILE A 417 -51.83 7.21 23.03
N ASP A 418 -51.89 6.98 24.34
CA ASP A 418 -50.87 7.45 25.26
C ASP A 418 -49.74 6.43 25.38
N LEU A 419 -48.57 6.78 24.85
CA LEU A 419 -47.33 6.01 24.90
C LEU A 419 -46.39 6.54 25.99
N SER A 420 -46.79 7.55 26.78
CA SER A 420 -45.93 8.16 27.81
C SER A 420 -45.46 7.20 28.91
N LYS A 421 -46.19 6.09 29.10
CA LYS A 421 -45.85 5.03 30.06
C LYS A 421 -45.05 3.89 29.43
N GLN A 422 -44.77 3.96 28.13
CA GLN A 422 -44.02 2.95 27.40
C GLN A 422 -42.59 3.46 27.14
N GLU A 423 -41.65 2.53 27.01
CA GLU A 423 -40.23 2.83 26.71
C GLU A 423 -40.00 3.12 25.22
N GLU A 424 -41.04 3.54 24.49
CA GLU A 424 -40.95 3.77 23.04
C GLU A 424 -40.46 5.19 22.76
N THR A 425 -39.35 5.32 22.01
CA THR A 425 -38.84 6.62 21.58
C THR A 425 -39.70 7.18 20.44
N TYR A 426 -39.81 8.50 20.39
CA TYR A 426 -40.59 9.19 19.36
C TYR A 426 -40.03 8.88 17.96
N GLU A 427 -38.71 8.90 17.81
CA GLU A 427 -37.97 8.71 16.58
C GLU A 427 -38.17 7.30 16.00
N ALA A 428 -37.97 6.27 16.84
CA ALA A 428 -38.12 4.89 16.41
C ALA A 428 -39.60 4.58 16.08
N PHE A 429 -40.54 5.10 16.89
CA PHE A 429 -41.95 4.92 16.60
C PHE A 429 -42.38 5.63 15.32
N TYR A 430 -41.86 6.83 15.05
CA TYR A 430 -42.06 7.51 13.77
C TYR A 430 -41.55 6.67 12.60
N GLY A 431 -40.36 6.06 12.72
CA GLY A 431 -39.79 5.17 11.71
C GLY A 431 -40.65 3.94 11.44
N LEU A 432 -41.22 3.34 12.49
CA LEU A 432 -42.18 2.23 12.36
C LEU A 432 -43.42 2.66 11.57
N LEU A 433 -43.99 3.82 11.92
CA LEU A 433 -45.15 4.34 11.19
C LEU A 433 -44.79 4.69 9.76
N HIS A 434 -43.65 5.33 9.50
CA HIS A 434 -43.16 5.66 8.16
C HIS A 434 -43.10 4.42 7.26
N HIS A 435 -42.60 3.31 7.80
CA HIS A 435 -42.61 2.01 7.13
C HIS A 435 -44.04 1.55 6.79
N PHE A 436 -45.02 1.73 7.68
CA PHE A 436 -46.42 1.39 7.35
C PHE A 436 -47.02 2.21 6.21
N TYR A 437 -46.51 3.40 5.92
CA TYR A 437 -46.97 4.19 4.77
C TYR A 437 -46.30 3.74 3.47
N ASN A 438 -45.00 3.48 3.46
CA ASN A 438 -44.23 3.34 2.21
C ASN A 438 -43.50 2.01 2.02
N ASP A 439 -43.58 1.11 3.00
CA ASP A 439 -42.93 -0.21 3.00
C ASP A 439 -41.40 -0.17 2.79
N ARG A 440 -40.76 0.91 3.24
CA ARG A 440 -39.31 1.13 3.19
C ARG A 440 -38.76 1.37 4.59
N LEU A 441 -37.45 1.20 4.72
CA LEU A 441 -36.72 1.64 5.89
C LEU A 441 -36.43 3.13 5.73
N ILE A 442 -36.76 3.91 6.76
CA ILE A 442 -36.48 5.34 6.78
C ILE A 442 -34.96 5.56 6.81
N ILE A 443 -34.48 6.47 5.97
CA ILE A 443 -33.05 6.72 5.78
C ILE A 443 -32.50 7.58 6.92
N THR A 444 -33.34 8.43 7.51
CA THR A 444 -33.02 9.32 8.63
C THR A 444 -33.30 8.65 9.98
N ASN A 445 -32.74 9.17 11.07
CA ASN A 445 -33.00 8.70 12.44
C ASN A 445 -34.26 9.35 13.05
N GLY A 446 -35.39 9.30 12.32
CA GLY A 446 -36.64 9.98 12.68
C GLY A 446 -37.17 10.91 11.57
N PRO A 447 -38.16 11.78 11.87
CA PRO A 447 -38.71 12.72 10.88
C PRO A 447 -37.67 13.73 10.40
N ALA A 448 -37.86 14.24 9.18
CA ALA A 448 -37.04 15.33 8.67
C ALA A 448 -37.23 16.58 9.54
N ILE A 449 -36.12 17.13 10.04
CA ILE A 449 -36.13 18.36 10.83
C ILE A 449 -36.45 19.53 9.88
N PRO A 450 -37.46 20.37 10.16
CA PRO A 450 -37.73 21.56 9.36
C PRO A 450 -36.52 22.48 9.31
N ALA A 451 -36.26 23.14 8.17
CA ALA A 451 -35.12 24.05 7.98
C ALA A 451 -35.04 25.18 9.02
N SER A 452 -36.14 25.50 9.70
CA SER A 452 -36.22 26.50 10.78
C SER A 452 -35.62 26.04 12.12
N GLU A 453 -35.39 24.73 12.31
CA GLU A 453 -34.80 24.14 13.53
C GLU A 453 -33.37 23.64 13.30
N VAL A 454 -32.85 23.80 12.08
CA VAL A 454 -31.45 23.51 11.74
C VAL A 454 -30.59 24.68 12.23
N THR A 455 -29.97 24.55 13.40
CA THR A 455 -28.78 25.36 13.71
C THR A 455 -27.71 25.03 12.68
N GLU A 456 -27.17 26.04 12.00
CA GLU A 456 -26.12 25.94 10.98
C GLU A 456 -24.93 25.12 11.52
N MET A 457 -24.91 23.80 11.31
CA MET A 457 -23.71 22.98 11.51
C MET A 457 -23.66 21.69 10.67
N ASP A 458 -24.76 21.14 10.17
CA ASP A 458 -24.74 19.84 9.48
C ASP A 458 -25.08 19.90 7.98
N SER A 459 -24.28 20.65 7.21
CA SER A 459 -24.35 20.65 5.75
C SER A 459 -23.08 20.09 5.11
N ASP A 460 -22.74 18.84 5.40
CA ASP A 460 -21.84 18.06 4.54
C ASP A 460 -22.15 16.56 4.63
N ALA A 461 -23.36 16.19 4.18
CA ALA A 461 -23.75 14.80 4.01
C ALA A 461 -22.96 14.11 2.88
N LYS A 462 -21.79 13.56 3.21
CA LYS A 462 -21.09 12.54 2.42
C LYS A 462 -20.37 11.52 3.32
N GLY A 463 -20.96 10.34 3.41
CA GLY A 463 -20.27 9.08 3.75
C GLY A 463 -20.38 8.67 5.22
N VAL A 464 -20.59 7.38 5.43
CA VAL A 464 -20.63 6.68 6.73
C VAL A 464 -19.21 6.58 7.33
N ASP A 465 -18.47 7.68 7.34
CA ASP A 465 -17.08 7.76 7.81
C ASP A 465 -16.96 8.56 9.13
N ASN A 466 -18.08 9.07 9.66
CA ASN A 466 -18.13 9.74 10.95
C ASN A 466 -18.57 8.72 12.05
N PRO A 467 -17.72 8.42 13.05
CA PRO A 467 -18.04 7.43 14.08
C PRO A 467 -19.26 7.80 14.93
N ASP A 468 -19.53 9.09 15.12
CA ASP A 468 -20.71 9.55 15.86
C ASP A 468 -22.01 9.27 15.07
N GLU A 469 -22.00 9.49 13.76
CA GLU A 469 -23.16 9.18 12.89
C GLU A 469 -23.44 7.68 12.80
N LEU A 470 -22.39 6.85 12.75
CA LEU A 470 -22.55 5.40 12.77
C LEU A 470 -23.19 4.95 14.08
N ARG A 471 -22.69 5.47 15.21
CA ARG A 471 -23.22 5.16 16.55
C ARG A 471 -24.70 5.52 16.64
N ASP A 472 -25.06 6.74 16.24
CA ASP A 472 -26.44 7.22 16.29
C ASP A 472 -27.37 6.40 15.38
N ARG A 473 -26.89 6.06 14.16
CA ARG A 473 -27.66 5.23 13.23
C ARG A 473 -27.87 3.81 13.78
N VAL A 474 -26.84 3.19 14.34
CA VAL A 474 -26.94 1.84 14.92
C VAL A 474 -27.90 1.85 16.11
N GLN A 475 -27.78 2.82 17.02
CA GLN A 475 -28.68 2.97 18.15
C GLN A 475 -30.14 3.07 17.70
N TYR A 476 -30.42 3.98 16.75
CA TYR A 476 -31.74 4.15 16.16
C TYR A 476 -32.28 2.85 15.55
N LEU A 477 -31.45 2.13 14.78
CA LEU A 477 -31.84 0.87 14.15
C LEU A 477 -32.14 -0.22 15.18
N MET A 478 -31.41 -0.27 16.30
CA MET A 478 -31.66 -1.25 17.38
C MET A 478 -32.97 -0.98 18.11
N GLU A 479 -33.31 0.28 18.38
CA GLU A 479 -34.63 0.65 18.91
C GLU A 479 -35.76 0.31 17.94
N LEU A 480 -35.58 0.66 16.66
CA LEU A 480 -36.54 0.33 15.61
C LEU A 480 -36.69 -1.19 15.42
N LEU A 481 -35.62 -1.96 15.61
CA LEU A 481 -35.64 -3.41 15.56
C LEU A 481 -36.54 -3.99 16.65
N GLN A 482 -36.42 -3.50 17.89
CA GLN A 482 -37.28 -3.91 19.00
C GLN A 482 -38.76 -3.59 18.72
N LEU A 483 -39.05 -2.39 18.21
CA LEU A 483 -40.41 -2.03 17.81
C LEU A 483 -40.92 -2.92 16.67
N SER A 484 -40.09 -3.16 15.65
CA SER A 484 -40.48 -4.04 14.53
C SER A 484 -40.85 -5.45 15.01
N ASN A 485 -40.17 -5.97 16.05
CA ASN A 485 -40.50 -7.25 16.65
C ASN A 485 -41.81 -7.18 17.46
N ARG A 486 -41.95 -6.15 18.30
CA ARG A 486 -43.16 -5.93 19.15
C ARG A 486 -44.44 -5.79 18.32
N TYR A 487 -44.35 -5.07 17.21
CA TYR A 487 -45.45 -4.87 16.27
C TYR A 487 -45.46 -5.91 15.14
N GLU A 488 -44.75 -7.03 15.26
CA GLU A 488 -44.77 -8.16 14.31
C GLU A 488 -44.52 -7.75 12.83
N THR A 489 -43.69 -6.74 12.61
CA THR A 489 -43.38 -6.16 11.29
C THR A 489 -42.12 -6.82 10.72
N ASN A 490 -42.26 -8.09 10.31
CA ASN A 490 -41.15 -8.95 9.86
C ASN A 490 -40.35 -8.37 8.69
N ARG A 491 -41.00 -7.64 7.79
CA ARG A 491 -40.33 -7.01 6.65
C ARG A 491 -39.40 -5.87 7.07
N LEU A 492 -39.85 -5.01 7.97
CA LEU A 492 -39.02 -3.95 8.55
C LEU A 492 -37.82 -4.55 9.29
N LYS A 493 -38.05 -5.63 10.06
CA LYS A 493 -37.01 -6.39 10.74
C LYS A 493 -35.93 -6.90 9.76
N ALA A 494 -36.34 -7.45 8.62
CA ALA A 494 -35.42 -7.89 7.57
C ALA A 494 -34.68 -6.73 6.88
N LEU A 495 -35.34 -5.58 6.66
CA LEU A 495 -34.71 -4.38 6.11
C LEU A 495 -33.64 -3.81 7.06
N ILE A 496 -33.91 -3.78 8.36
CA ILE A 496 -32.95 -3.36 9.39
C ILE A 496 -31.75 -4.30 9.40
N ALA A 497 -32.01 -5.62 9.41
CA ALA A 497 -30.95 -6.62 9.34
C ALA A 497 -30.09 -6.46 8.08
N TYR A 498 -30.71 -6.22 6.92
CA TYR A 498 -30.00 -5.94 5.68
C TYR A 498 -29.11 -4.71 5.81
N GLU A 499 -29.61 -3.61 6.37
CA GLU A 499 -28.81 -2.40 6.54
C GLU A 499 -27.60 -2.64 7.46
N VAL A 500 -27.83 -3.21 8.64
CA VAL A 500 -26.78 -3.49 9.64
C VAL A 500 -25.70 -4.42 9.07
N VAL A 501 -26.11 -5.50 8.41
CA VAL A 501 -25.20 -6.54 7.90
C VAL A 501 -24.52 -6.13 6.60
N SER A 502 -25.27 -5.66 5.60
CA SER A 502 -24.73 -5.35 4.27
C SER A 502 -23.93 -4.05 4.23
N LYS A 503 -24.24 -3.08 5.10
CA LYS A 503 -23.42 -1.87 5.27
C LYS A 503 -22.29 -2.04 6.29
N LYS A 504 -22.07 -3.26 6.83
CA LYS A 504 -20.98 -3.58 7.77
C LYS A 504 -20.96 -2.67 9.01
N MET A 505 -22.14 -2.41 9.58
CA MET A 505 -22.28 -1.52 10.75
C MET A 505 -21.87 -2.19 12.08
N VAL A 506 -21.60 -3.50 12.06
CA VAL A 506 -21.11 -4.24 13.22
C VAL A 506 -19.60 -4.12 13.33
N ILE A 507 -19.16 -3.48 14.41
CA ILE A 507 -17.75 -3.23 14.74
C ILE A 507 -17.44 -3.74 16.15
N HIS A 508 -16.17 -3.75 16.52
CA HIS A 508 -15.72 -4.23 17.83
C HIS A 508 -16.37 -3.48 19.01
N GLY A 509 -16.66 -2.18 18.86
CA GLY A 509 -17.24 -1.35 19.91
C GLY A 509 -18.75 -1.54 20.12
N ASN A 510 -19.50 -2.03 19.12
CA ASN A 510 -20.96 -2.17 19.21
C ASN A 510 -21.45 -3.63 19.08
N VAL A 511 -20.60 -4.59 18.73
CA VAL A 511 -21.00 -5.97 18.42
C VAL A 511 -21.78 -6.65 19.55
N PHE A 512 -21.45 -6.37 20.81
CA PHE A 512 -22.13 -6.96 21.96
C PHE A 512 -23.53 -6.36 22.17
N SER A 513 -23.65 -5.03 22.15
CA SER A 513 -24.94 -4.34 22.21
C SER A 513 -25.85 -4.74 21.05
N VAL A 514 -25.35 -4.70 19.80
CA VAL A 514 -26.12 -5.12 18.62
C VAL A 514 -26.58 -6.58 18.74
N ARG A 515 -25.71 -7.47 19.25
CA ARG A 515 -26.05 -8.87 19.49
C ARG A 515 -27.16 -9.02 20.54
N GLU A 516 -27.10 -8.27 21.64
CA GLU A 516 -28.14 -8.29 22.68
C GLU A 516 -29.48 -7.80 22.14
N HIS A 517 -29.51 -6.65 21.45
CA HIS A 517 -30.72 -6.14 20.81
C HIS A 517 -31.28 -7.13 19.79
N ALA A 518 -30.43 -7.76 18.99
CA ALA A 518 -30.85 -8.79 18.05
C ALA A 518 -31.39 -10.05 18.76
N GLN A 519 -30.88 -10.39 19.95
CA GLN A 519 -31.38 -11.50 20.76
C GLN A 519 -32.77 -11.20 21.32
N LEU A 520 -32.94 -10.01 21.91
CA LEU A 520 -34.23 -9.55 22.45
C LEU A 520 -35.29 -9.41 21.36
N ALA A 521 -34.89 -8.97 20.17
CA ALA A 521 -35.77 -8.83 19.02
C ALA A 521 -35.89 -10.11 18.18
N GLU A 522 -35.33 -11.25 18.59
CA GLU A 522 -35.35 -12.53 17.88
C GLU A 522 -34.91 -12.43 16.39
N CYS A 523 -33.89 -11.62 16.10
CA CYS A 523 -33.39 -11.36 14.76
C CYS A 523 -32.19 -12.26 14.43
N LYS A 524 -32.46 -13.42 13.81
CA LYS A 524 -31.43 -14.44 13.52
C LYS A 524 -30.30 -13.94 12.61
N ASP A 525 -30.63 -13.18 11.57
CA ASP A 525 -29.63 -12.71 10.59
C ASP A 525 -28.54 -11.84 11.24
N ILE A 526 -28.93 -10.92 12.12
CA ILE A 526 -27.98 -10.06 12.85
C ILE A 526 -27.23 -10.88 13.90
N LEU A 527 -27.92 -11.76 14.63
CA LEU A 527 -27.29 -12.64 15.63
C LEU A 527 -26.18 -13.50 15.01
N GLU A 528 -26.49 -14.21 13.93
CA GLU A 528 -25.53 -15.07 13.22
C GLU A 528 -24.35 -14.25 12.69
N HIS A 529 -24.60 -13.03 12.19
CA HIS A 529 -23.56 -12.12 11.75
C HIS A 529 -22.64 -11.69 12.90
N CYS A 530 -23.20 -11.26 14.04
CA CYS A 530 -22.44 -10.89 15.23
C CYS A 530 -21.61 -12.06 15.76
N GLU A 531 -22.17 -13.27 15.83
CA GLU A 531 -21.42 -14.45 16.26
C GLU A 531 -20.29 -14.80 15.30
N LYS A 532 -20.54 -14.71 13.98
CA LYS A 532 -19.50 -14.92 12.96
C LYS A 532 -18.38 -13.89 13.09
N TYR A 533 -18.72 -12.63 13.40
CA TYR A 533 -17.76 -11.58 13.70
C TYR A 533 -16.90 -11.90 14.91
N LEU A 534 -17.53 -12.25 16.04
CA LEU A 534 -16.82 -12.61 17.26
C LEU A 534 -15.93 -13.84 17.06
N ARG A 535 -16.36 -14.85 16.31
CA ARG A 535 -15.57 -16.07 16.03
C ARG A 535 -14.33 -15.78 15.19
N LYS A 536 -14.43 -14.89 14.18
CA LYS A 536 -13.30 -14.51 13.32
C LYS A 536 -12.31 -13.59 14.04
N ASN A 537 -12.81 -12.69 14.88
CA ASN A 537 -12.03 -11.65 15.54
C ASN A 537 -11.74 -11.94 17.01
N LEU A 538 -11.86 -13.20 17.45
CA LEU A 538 -11.86 -13.58 18.87
C LEU A 538 -10.64 -13.08 19.65
N SER A 539 -9.43 -13.19 19.08
CA SER A 539 -8.20 -12.69 19.72
C SER A 539 -8.22 -11.17 19.84
N SER A 540 -8.55 -10.47 18.76
CA SER A 540 -8.49 -9.01 18.69
C SER A 540 -9.59 -8.35 19.55
N VAL A 541 -10.82 -8.87 19.51
CA VAL A 541 -11.93 -8.40 20.37
C VAL A 541 -11.63 -8.68 21.84
N ARG A 542 -11.01 -9.82 22.17
CA ARG A 542 -10.61 -10.09 23.55
C ARG A 542 -9.55 -9.10 24.04
N THR A 543 -8.55 -8.80 23.21
CA THR A 543 -7.53 -7.81 23.56
C THR A 543 -8.14 -6.41 23.73
N TYR A 544 -9.12 -6.05 22.89
CA TYR A 544 -9.92 -4.84 23.05
C TYR A 544 -10.62 -4.77 24.42
N LEU A 545 -11.44 -5.76 24.74
CA LEU A 545 -12.20 -5.77 26.00
C LEU A 545 -11.29 -5.73 27.23
N ASN A 546 -10.20 -6.51 27.24
CA ASN A 546 -9.23 -6.47 28.33
C ASN A 546 -8.62 -5.07 28.49
N GLY A 547 -8.35 -4.40 27.37
CA GLY A 547 -7.80 -3.06 27.34
C GLY A 547 -8.74 -2.02 27.95
N GLU A 548 -10.00 -1.99 27.50
CA GLU A 548 -11.03 -1.12 28.07
C GLU A 548 -11.19 -1.35 29.58
N LEU A 549 -11.20 -2.61 29.99
CA LEU A 549 -11.35 -3.02 31.38
C LEU A 549 -10.18 -2.50 32.25
N GLU A 550 -8.94 -2.49 31.73
CA GLU A 550 -7.80 -1.87 32.41
C GLU A 550 -7.94 -0.35 32.56
N VAL A 551 -8.43 0.33 31.52
CA VAL A 551 -8.70 1.77 31.53
C VAL A 551 -9.74 2.10 32.59
N TYR A 552 -10.92 1.46 32.55
CA TYR A 552 -11.99 1.69 33.52
C TYR A 552 -11.57 1.36 34.95
N ARG A 553 -10.82 0.26 35.18
CA ARG A 553 -10.24 -0.05 36.51
C ARG A 553 -9.21 1.00 36.94
N GLY A 554 -8.42 1.53 36.00
CA GLY A 554 -7.50 2.65 36.23
C GLY A 554 -8.24 3.91 36.69
N SER A 555 -9.26 4.32 35.94
CA SER A 555 -10.13 5.45 36.27
C SER A 555 -10.82 5.25 37.62
N LEU A 556 -11.36 4.05 37.89
CA LEU A 556 -11.99 3.71 39.17
C LEU A 556 -11.01 3.82 40.35
N ARG A 557 -9.74 3.44 40.17
CA ARG A 557 -8.68 3.59 41.19
C ARG A 557 -8.28 5.04 41.40
N SER A 558 -8.34 5.87 40.36
CA SER A 558 -7.98 7.30 40.44
C SER A 558 -9.06 8.18 41.10
N LEU A 559 -10.30 7.68 41.22
CA LEU A 559 -11.40 8.41 41.87
C LEU A 559 -11.27 8.35 43.40
N THR A 560 -10.79 9.43 44.01
CA THR A 560 -10.75 9.63 45.47
C THR A 560 -11.64 10.80 45.91
N GLY A 561 -12.50 10.59 46.92
CA GLY A 561 -13.33 11.65 47.55
C GLY A 561 -14.85 11.42 47.49
N ASP A 562 -15.61 12.20 48.28
CA ASP A 562 -17.06 12.05 48.49
C ASP A 562 -17.95 12.47 47.29
N VAL A 563 -17.39 13.16 46.29
CA VAL A 563 -18.10 13.59 45.06
C VAL A 563 -18.09 12.49 43.97
N ALA A 564 -17.45 11.34 44.23
CA ALA A 564 -17.27 10.28 43.26
C ALA A 564 -18.41 9.25 43.20
N GLY A 565 -19.48 9.38 44.00
CA GLY A 565 -20.50 8.35 44.18
C GLY A 565 -21.15 7.85 42.87
N ALA A 566 -21.74 8.75 42.09
CA ALA A 566 -22.44 8.39 40.85
C ALA A 566 -21.50 7.86 39.77
N LYS A 567 -20.39 8.57 39.50
CA LYS A 567 -19.38 8.16 38.52
C LYS A 567 -18.72 6.83 38.86
N ARG A 568 -18.63 6.49 40.15
CA ARG A 568 -18.10 5.20 40.60
C ARG A 568 -19.10 4.06 40.40
N VAL A 569 -20.40 4.33 40.44
CA VAL A 569 -21.44 3.34 40.13
C VAL A 569 -21.43 3.05 38.63
N GLU A 570 -21.46 4.11 37.80
CA GLU A 570 -21.38 4.02 36.34
C GLU A 570 -20.14 3.21 35.88
N LEU A 571 -18.95 3.54 36.40
CA LEU A 571 -17.73 2.79 36.08
C LEU A 571 -17.76 1.32 36.53
N LYS A 572 -18.52 0.99 37.58
CA LYS A 572 -18.64 -0.41 38.02
C LYS A 572 -19.57 -1.19 37.09
N GLU A 573 -20.67 -0.59 36.67
CA GLU A 573 -21.61 -1.18 35.70
C GLU A 573 -20.89 -1.48 34.38
N GLU A 574 -20.10 -0.53 33.88
CA GLU A 574 -19.26 -0.71 32.67
C GLU A 574 -18.25 -1.86 32.83
N ILE A 575 -17.58 -1.97 33.99
CA ILE A 575 -16.65 -3.07 34.26
C ILE A 575 -17.39 -4.42 34.29
N GLU A 576 -18.56 -4.49 34.93
CA GLU A 576 -19.36 -5.71 34.99
C GLU A 576 -19.86 -6.14 33.60
N GLU A 577 -20.24 -5.18 32.76
CA GLU A 577 -20.62 -5.43 31.36
C GLU A 577 -19.44 -6.01 30.55
N LEU A 578 -18.25 -5.39 30.63
CA LEU A 578 -17.06 -5.88 29.94
C LEU A 578 -16.64 -7.28 30.42
N GLU A 579 -16.76 -7.57 31.72
CA GLU A 579 -16.50 -8.90 32.28
C GLU A 579 -17.50 -9.94 31.77
N SER A 580 -18.77 -9.57 31.63
CA SER A 580 -19.80 -10.40 31.00
C SER A 580 -19.48 -10.70 29.52
N ASN A 581 -19.08 -9.67 28.76
CA ASN A 581 -18.69 -9.82 27.35
C ASN A 581 -17.46 -10.73 27.17
N LEU A 582 -16.48 -10.64 28.08
CA LEU A 582 -15.33 -11.55 28.12
C LEU A 582 -15.74 -13.01 28.40
N LYS A 583 -16.76 -13.23 29.23
CA LYS A 583 -17.31 -14.56 29.49
C LYS A 583 -17.94 -15.16 28.22
N VAL A 584 -18.73 -14.36 27.48
CA VAL A 584 -19.31 -14.77 26.19
C VAL A 584 -18.22 -15.22 25.20
N LEU A 585 -17.11 -14.48 25.10
CA LEU A 585 -15.96 -14.89 24.29
C LEU A 585 -15.32 -16.21 24.76
N GLY A 586 -15.28 -16.43 26.07
CA GLY A 586 -14.82 -17.68 26.68
C GLY A 586 -15.65 -18.88 26.25
N GLU A 587 -16.97 -18.73 26.22
CA GLU A 587 -17.93 -19.76 25.78
C GLU A 587 -17.78 -20.08 24.29
N LEU A 588 -17.68 -19.06 23.43
CA LEU A 588 -17.42 -19.24 21.99
C LEU A 588 -16.10 -19.96 21.70
N ARG A 589 -15.07 -19.73 22.53
CA ARG A 589 -13.78 -20.45 22.41
C ARG A 589 -13.91 -21.92 22.80
N ALA A 590 -14.72 -22.23 23.81
CA ALA A 590 -14.95 -23.61 24.24
C ALA A 590 -15.74 -24.39 23.19
N GLU A 591 -16.70 -23.74 22.52
CA GLU A 591 -17.45 -24.29 21.40
C GLU A 591 -16.55 -24.62 20.20
N LYS A 592 -15.62 -23.73 19.82
CA LYS A 592 -14.64 -23.98 18.73
C LYS A 592 -13.67 -25.15 19.01
N LYS A 593 -13.46 -25.51 20.28
CA LYS A 593 -12.57 -26.61 20.68
C LYS A 593 -13.28 -27.96 20.73
N ARG A 594 -14.61 -27.97 20.81
CA ARG A 594 -15.44 -29.18 20.71
C ARG A 594 -15.71 -29.47 19.25
#